data_AF-A0A538R6T1-F1
#
_entry.id   AF-A0A538R6T1-F1
#
_cell.length_a   1.000
_cell.length_b   1.000
_cell.length_c   1.000
_cell.angle_alpha   90.00
_cell.angle_beta   90.00
_cell.angle_gamma   90.00
#
_symmetry.space_group_name_H-M   'P 1'
#
loop_
_entity.id
_entity.type
_entity.pdbx_description
1 polymer ?
#
loop_
_entity_poly.entity_id
_entity_poly.type
_entity_poly.pdbx_seq_one_letter_code
_entity_poly.pdbx_strand_id
1 'polypeptide(L)'
;MKRKLKSGHSRLKTKLGLPDLENAKIAVIVSLRSFESQRSYRHSIDEFVAWYCSAPRLSFNKAVVLRYRLHLEDRHLAGGTINVRLAAVRRLAYEAADSGLLSP
;
A
#
# COMPACT_ATOMS: atom_id res chain seq x y z
N MET A 1 -27.21 18.97 -1.38
CA MET A 1 -27.28 17.52 -1.74
C MET A 1 -26.21 16.76 -0.96
N LYS A 2 -26.59 15.88 -0.03
CA LYS A 2 -25.67 15.23 0.92
C LYS A 2 -25.06 13.96 0.30
N ARG A 3 -23.77 13.99 -0.06
CA ARG A 3 -23.04 12.78 -0.50
C ARG A 3 -22.65 11.93 0.72
N LYS A 4 -23.42 10.86 0.98
CA LYS A 4 -23.05 9.79 1.92
C LYS A 4 -21.83 9.04 1.39
N LEU A 5 -20.63 9.37 1.87
CA LEU A 5 -19.45 8.51 1.73
C LEU A 5 -19.58 7.37 2.76
N LYS A 6 -19.85 6.17 2.24
CA LYS A 6 -20.19 4.98 3.02
C LYS A 6 -19.03 4.57 3.93
N SER A 7 -19.30 4.63 5.24
CA SER A 7 -18.49 4.08 6.33
C SER A 7 -18.46 2.55 6.27
N GLY A 8 -17.63 2.01 5.38
CA GLY A 8 -17.30 0.57 5.31
C GLY A 8 -15.81 0.27 5.58
N HIS A 9 -14.94 1.27 5.42
CA HIS A 9 -13.49 1.11 5.54
C HIS A 9 -13.01 0.91 6.99
N SER A 10 -13.72 1.43 7.99
CA SER A 10 -13.25 1.40 9.38
C SER A 10 -13.29 -0.01 10.00
N ARG A 11 -14.21 -0.87 9.57
CA ARG A 11 -14.39 -2.22 10.16
C ARG A 11 -13.44 -3.27 9.58
N LEU A 12 -12.96 -3.06 8.34
CA LEU A 12 -11.92 -3.87 7.71
C LEU A 12 -10.52 -3.48 8.20
N LYS A 13 -10.31 -2.21 8.58
CA LYS A 13 -9.06 -1.70 9.17
C LYS A 13 -8.56 -2.50 10.38
N THR A 14 -9.47 -2.90 11.25
CA THR A 14 -9.13 -3.63 12.48
C THR A 14 -8.86 -5.12 12.26
N LYS A 15 -9.41 -5.74 11.21
CA LYS A 15 -9.21 -7.18 10.93
C LYS A 15 -8.03 -7.49 10.00
N LEU A 16 -7.55 -6.49 9.24
CA LEU A 16 -6.43 -6.66 8.29
C LEU A 16 -5.06 -6.23 8.82
N GLY A 17 -4.94 -5.79 10.09
CA GLY A 17 -3.67 -5.24 10.62
C GLY A 17 -3.31 -3.85 10.05
N LEU A 18 -4.28 -3.13 9.47
CA LEU A 18 -4.07 -1.80 8.88
C LEU A 18 -3.53 -0.69 9.81
N PRO A 19 -3.75 -0.65 11.15
CA PRO A 19 -3.06 0.35 11.97
C PRO A 19 -1.53 0.21 11.90
N ASP A 20 -1.03 -1.02 11.75
CA ASP A 20 0.40 -1.26 11.63
C ASP A 20 0.91 -0.94 10.21
N LEU A 21 0.11 -1.22 9.17
CA LEU A 21 0.43 -0.77 7.81
C LEU A 21 0.48 0.76 7.67
N GLU A 22 -0.34 1.48 8.43
CA GLU A 22 -0.31 2.94 8.49
C GLU A 22 0.96 3.45 9.18
N ASN A 23 1.40 2.79 10.26
CA ASN A 23 2.68 3.09 10.91
C ASN A 23 3.86 2.83 9.98
N ALA A 24 3.89 1.67 9.31
CA ALA A 24 4.88 1.33 8.31
C ALA A 24 4.92 2.35 7.16
N LYS A 25 3.75 2.82 6.70
CA LYS A 25 3.66 3.90 5.70
C LYS A 25 4.32 5.19 6.20
N ILE A 26 4.02 5.61 7.43
CA ILE A 26 4.59 6.83 8.01
C ILE A 26 6.11 6.70 8.13
N ALA A 27 6.62 5.58 8.65
CA ALA A 27 8.05 5.32 8.76
C ALA A 27 8.76 5.38 7.40
N VAL A 28 8.19 4.73 6.37
CA VAL A 28 8.71 4.78 5.01
C VAL A 28 8.73 6.21 4.46
N ILE A 29 7.66 7.00 4.64
CA ILE A 29 7.60 8.37 4.15
C ILE A 29 8.64 9.25 4.87
N VAL A 30 8.72 9.19 6.20
CA VAL A 30 9.66 10.00 6.99
C VAL A 30 11.12 9.66 6.67
N SER A 31 11.41 8.42 6.28
CA SER A 31 12.77 8.00 5.88
C SER A 31 13.28 8.63 4.56
N LEU A 32 12.40 9.23 3.76
CA LEU A 32 12.77 9.82 2.47
C LEU A 32 13.25 11.26 2.64
N ARG A 33 14.44 11.58 2.08
CA ARG A 33 15.06 12.90 2.19
C ARG A 33 14.40 14.00 1.36
N SER A 34 13.66 13.64 0.31
CA SER A 34 13.02 14.60 -0.62
C SER A 34 11.51 14.63 -0.45
N PHE A 35 10.94 15.83 -0.35
CA PHE A 35 9.49 16.05 -0.23
C PHE A 35 8.71 15.51 -1.45
N GLU A 36 9.27 15.64 -2.65
CA GLU A 36 8.64 15.09 -3.85
C GLU A 36 8.60 13.55 -3.81
N SER A 37 9.66 12.93 -3.31
CA SER A 37 9.71 11.48 -3.11
C SER A 37 8.70 11.03 -2.06
N GLN A 38 8.57 11.77 -0.94
CA GLN A 38 7.56 11.54 0.08
C GLN A 38 6.15 11.56 -0.50
N ARG A 39 5.82 12.58 -1.31
CA ARG A 39 4.52 12.71 -1.95
C ARG A 39 4.22 11.56 -2.90
N SER A 40 5.20 11.19 -3.73
CA SER A 40 5.08 10.09 -4.70
C SER A 40 4.89 8.73 -4.01
N TYR A 41 5.66 8.46 -2.95
CA TYR A 41 5.54 7.23 -2.17
C TYR A 41 4.21 7.17 -1.42
N ARG A 42 3.78 8.28 -0.80
CA ARG A 42 2.48 8.37 -0.14
C ARG A 42 1.35 8.03 -1.09
N HIS A 43 1.33 8.64 -2.27
CA HIS A 43 0.32 8.35 -3.29
C HIS A 43 0.35 6.89 -3.74
N SER A 44 1.55 6.35 -3.99
CA SER A 44 1.72 4.95 -4.42
C SER A 44 1.25 3.95 -3.37
N ILE A 45 1.52 4.21 -2.10
CA ILE A 45 1.11 3.37 -0.97
C ILE A 45 -0.40 3.49 -0.74
N ASP A 46 -0.96 4.70 -0.75
CA ASP A 46 -2.40 4.89 -0.55
C ASP A 46 -3.22 4.21 -1.66
N GLU A 47 -2.78 4.26 -2.93
CA GLU A 47 -3.41 3.51 -4.02
C GLU A 47 -3.28 1.99 -3.82
N PHE A 48 -2.12 1.51 -3.40
CA PHE A 48 -1.93 0.09 -3.08
C PHE A 48 -2.87 -0.37 -1.97
N VAL A 49 -2.97 0.39 -0.88
CA VAL A 49 -3.86 0.07 0.26
C VAL A 49 -5.32 0.08 -0.15
N ALA A 50 -5.75 1.04 -0.98
CA ALA A 50 -7.11 1.10 -1.49
C ALA A 50 -7.45 -0.11 -2.37
N TRP A 51 -6.51 -0.50 -3.25
CA TRP A 51 -6.64 -1.70 -4.08
C TRP A 51 -6.65 -2.98 -3.22
N TYR A 52 -5.75 -3.09 -2.25
CA TYR A 52 -5.64 -4.24 -1.35
C TYR A 52 -6.89 -4.41 -0.47
N CYS A 53 -7.43 -3.32 0.06
CA CYS A 53 -8.69 -3.33 0.81
C CYS A 53 -9.91 -3.74 -0.05
N SER A 54 -9.81 -3.60 -1.38
CA SER A 54 -10.86 -4.04 -2.31
C SER A 54 -10.79 -5.55 -2.60
N ALA A 55 -9.71 -6.23 -2.19
CA ALA A 55 -9.51 -7.67 -2.37
C ALA A 55 -9.36 -8.38 -1.00
N PRO A 56 -10.46 -8.68 -0.28
CA PRO A 56 -10.47 -9.04 1.14
C PRO A 56 -9.94 -10.45 1.49
N ARG A 57 -9.09 -11.07 0.67
CA ARG A 57 -8.66 -12.48 0.85
C ARG A 57 -7.16 -12.72 0.69
N LEU A 58 -6.36 -11.68 0.47
CA LEU A 58 -4.92 -11.83 0.26
C LEU A 58 -4.18 -11.43 1.54
N SER A 59 -3.27 -12.28 1.99
CA SER A 59 -2.25 -11.89 2.96
C SER A 59 -1.19 -11.03 2.26
N PHE A 60 -0.52 -10.15 2.99
CA PHE A 60 0.50 -9.27 2.42
C PHE A 60 1.80 -10.04 2.12
N ASN A 61 1.81 -10.78 1.00
CA ASN A 61 2.90 -11.66 0.60
C ASN A 61 3.36 -11.40 -0.84
N LYS A 62 4.39 -12.13 -1.31
CA LYS A 62 4.91 -11.98 -2.68
C LYS A 62 3.83 -12.11 -3.77
N ALA A 63 2.82 -12.95 -3.56
CA ALA A 63 1.73 -13.12 -4.52
C ALA A 63 0.87 -11.85 -4.65
N VAL A 64 0.64 -11.11 -3.57
CA VAL A 64 -0.12 -9.86 -3.63
C VAL A 64 0.64 -8.76 -4.38
N VAL A 65 1.97 -8.71 -4.22
CA VAL A 65 2.83 -7.78 -4.95
C VAL A 65 2.81 -8.08 -6.46
N LEU A 66 2.86 -9.36 -6.84
CA LEU A 66 2.72 -9.78 -8.25
C LEU A 66 1.35 -9.42 -8.81
N ARG A 67 0.28 -9.66 -8.06
CA ARG A 67 -1.08 -9.32 -8.49
C ARG A 67 -1.29 -7.81 -8.63
N TYR A 68 -0.64 -7.02 -7.77
CA TYR A 68 -0.64 -5.57 -7.90
C TYR A 68 0.12 -5.10 -9.14
N ARG A 69 1.25 -5.73 -9.50
CA ARG A 69 1.94 -5.44 -10.78
C ARG A 69 1.00 -5.62 -11.97
N LEU A 70 0.32 -6.76 -12.06
CA LEU A 70 -0.63 -7.03 -13.15
C LEU A 70 -1.73 -5.98 -13.21
N HIS A 71 -2.24 -5.52 -12.05
CA HIS A 71 -3.22 -4.43 -12.01
C HIS A 71 -2.66 -3.10 -12.53
N LEU A 72 -1.39 -2.79 -12.26
CA LEU A 72 -0.75 -1.57 -12.78
C LEU A 72 -0.48 -1.66 -14.29
N GLU A 73 -0.17 -2.85 -14.79
CA GLU A 73 -0.02 -3.14 -16.23
C GLU A 73 -1.36 -3.02 -16.97
N ASP A 74 -2.45 -3.53 -16.39
CA ASP A 74 -3.81 -3.37 -16.89
C ASP A 74 -4.26 -1.90 -16.95
N ARG A 75 -3.76 -1.08 -16.02
CA ARG A 75 -3.93 0.38 -16.04
C ARG A 75 -3.04 1.10 -17.07
N HIS A 76 -2.28 0.36 -17.88
CA HIS A 76 -1.41 0.88 -18.94
C HIS A 76 -0.38 1.91 -18.43
N LEU A 77 0.10 1.74 -17.20
CA LEU A 77 1.15 2.61 -16.65
C LEU A 77 2.49 2.34 -17.33
N ALA A 78 3.30 3.39 -17.50
CA ALA A 78 4.66 3.24 -18.01
C ALA A 78 5.50 2.35 -17.07
N GLY A 79 6.34 1.47 -17.63
CA GLY A 79 7.14 0.52 -16.85
C GLY A 79 8.01 1.18 -15.76
N GLY A 80 8.55 2.38 -16.04
CA GLY A 80 9.28 3.16 -15.04
C GLY A 80 8.42 3.55 -13.83
N THR A 81 7.18 3.96 -14.07
CA THR A 81 6.20 4.30 -13.03
C THR A 81 5.78 3.06 -12.22
N ILE A 82 5.58 1.92 -12.89
CA ILE A 82 5.28 0.64 -12.23
C ILE A 82 6.42 0.26 -11.28
N ASN A 83 7.68 0.40 -11.70
CA ASN A 83 8.84 0.08 -10.88
C ASN A 83 8.95 0.96 -9.63
N VAL A 84 8.70 2.27 -9.75
CA VAL A 84 8.69 3.19 -8.60
C VAL A 84 7.57 2.83 -7.61
N ARG A 85 6.36 2.55 -8.12
CA ARG A 85 5.22 2.13 -7.29
C ARG A 85 5.52 0.83 -6.56
N LEU A 86 6.10 -0.16 -7.23
CA LEU A 86 6.51 -1.43 -6.62
C LEU A 86 7.68 -1.27 -5.64
N ALA A 87 8.58 -0.31 -5.86
CA ALA A 87 9.63 0.00 -4.88
C ALA A 87 9.04 0.52 -3.56
N ALA A 88 8.05 1.42 -3.64
CA ALA A 88 7.34 1.91 -2.46
C ALA A 88 6.60 0.78 -1.71
N VAL A 89 5.90 -0.10 -2.44
CA VAL A 89 5.20 -1.25 -1.84
C VAL A 89 6.16 -2.25 -1.20
N ARG A 90 7.32 -2.53 -1.83
CA ARG A 90 8.33 -3.42 -1.23
C ARG A 90 8.88 -2.84 0.07
N ARG A 91 9.16 -1.53 0.09
CA ARG A 91 9.67 -0.87 1.30
C ARG A 91 8.64 -0.91 2.44
N LEU A 92 7.36 -0.72 2.10
CA LEU A 92 6.25 -0.91 3.03
C LEU A 92 6.19 -2.34 3.58
N ALA A 93 6.41 -3.36 2.73
CA ALA A 93 6.44 -4.76 3.15
C ALA A 93 7.58 -5.08 4.10
N TYR A 94 8.78 -4.54 3.84
CA TYR A 94 9.92 -4.70 4.75
C TYR A 94 9.65 -4.07 6.11
N GLU A 95 9.13 -2.83 6.14
CA GLU A 95 8.83 -2.13 7.38
C GLU A 95 7.73 -2.83 8.20
N ALA A 96 6.69 -3.34 7.51
CA ALA A 96 5.65 -4.15 8.13
C ALA A 96 6.20 -5.47 8.69
N ALA A 97 7.13 -6.13 7.98
CA ALA A 97 7.78 -7.35 8.45
C ALA A 97 8.65 -7.10 9.69
N ASP A 98 9.42 -6.01 9.70
CA ASP A 98 10.25 -5.60 10.84
C ASP A 98 9.40 -5.25 12.08
N SER A 99 8.21 -4.69 11.85
CA SER A 99 7.20 -4.42 12.89
C SER A 99 6.47 -5.68 13.40
N GLY A 100 6.77 -6.87 12.85
CA GLY A 100 6.21 -8.15 13.27
C GLY A 100 4.89 -8.55 12.61
N LEU A 101 4.41 -7.85 11.57
CA LEU A 101 3.20 -8.22 10.82
C LEU A 101 3.38 -9.41 9.88
N LEU A 102 4.61 -9.67 9.45
CA LEU A 102 4.93 -10.74 8.49
C LEU A 102 6.04 -11.59 9.09
N SER A 103 5.73 -12.85 9.41
CA SER A 103 6.75 -13.83 9.72
C SER A 103 7.61 -14.09 8.47
N PRO A 104 8.94 -14.22 8.60
CA PRO A 104 9.87 -14.41 7.49
C PRO A 104 9.60 -15.67 6.67
#